data_AF-A0A1X4NPR9-F1
#
_entry.id   AF-A0A1X4NPR9-F1
#
_cell.length_a   1.000
_cell.length_b   1.000
_cell.length_c   1.000
_cell.angle_alpha   90.00
_cell.angle_beta   90.00
_cell.angle_gamma   90.00
#
_symmetry.space_group_name_H-M   'P 1'
#
loop_
_entity.id
_entity.type
_entity.pdbx_description
1 polymer ?
#
loop_
_entity_poly.entity_id
_entity_poly.type
_entity_poly.pdbx_seq_one_letter_code
_entity_poly.pdbx_strand_id
1 'polypeptide(L)' 'MAPDKSVFHPGLKKDGAYVVGETGSEREFTDFDEALRALQAMLVPTWRRPTEKGRWTQVRGIDWRRVDREELCEVNA' A
#
# COMPACT_ATOMS: atom_id res chain seq x y z
N MET A 1 0.45 3.06 7.82
CA MET A 1 -0.89 3.66 7.77
C MET A 1 -0.83 4.98 7.03
N ALA A 2 -1.85 5.25 6.23
CA ALA A 2 -2.06 6.53 5.56
C ALA A 2 -3.03 7.42 6.37
N PRO A 3 -3.11 8.74 6.07
CA PRO A 3 -4.03 9.66 6.76
C PRO A 3 -5.50 9.23 6.70
N ASP A 4 -5.87 8.50 5.65
CA ASP A 4 -7.20 7.97 5.41
C ASP A 4 -7.46 6.61 6.08
N LYS A 5 -6.59 6.23 7.04
CA LYS A 5 -6.57 4.92 7.73
C LYS A 5 -6.35 3.71 6.81
N SER A 6 -6.02 3.93 5.53
CA SER A 6 -5.66 2.83 4.64
C SER A 6 -4.30 2.26 5.03
N VAL A 7 -4.18 0.94 4.90
CA VAL A 7 -2.93 0.22 5.11
C VAL A 7 -2.50 -0.44 3.81
N PHE A 8 -1.19 -0.49 3.60
CA PHE A 8 -0.64 -1.30 2.52
C PHE A 8 -0.81 -2.78 2.88
N HIS A 9 -1.60 -3.51 2.11
CA HIS A 9 -1.93 -4.91 2.36
C HIS A 9 -1.99 -5.70 1.04
N PRO A 10 -1.89 -7.04 1.07
CA PRO A 10 -1.81 -7.87 -0.13
C PRO A 10 -2.99 -7.73 -1.10
N GLY A 11 -4.15 -7.27 -0.62
CA GLY A 11 -5.35 -7.00 -1.43
C GLY A 11 -5.27 -5.77 -2.33
N LEU A 12 -4.24 -4.93 -2.21
CA LEU A 12 -4.06 -3.73 -3.05
C LEU A 12 -3.50 -4.01 -4.46
N LYS A 13 -3.44 -5.27 -4.86
CA LYS A 13 -2.91 -5.68 -6.16
C LYS A 13 -3.87 -5.22 -7.27
N LYS A 14 -3.43 -4.28 -8.10
CA LYS A 14 -4.19 -3.76 -9.25
C LYS A 14 -3.69 -4.40 -10.54
N ASP A 15 -4.58 -5.01 -11.32
CA ASP A 15 -4.22 -5.61 -12.62
C ASP A 15 -3.03 -6.61 -12.53
N GLY A 16 -2.82 -7.24 -11.36
CA GLY A 16 -1.71 -8.14 -11.13
C GLY A 16 -0.41 -7.51 -10.61
N ALA A 17 -0.40 -6.21 -10.27
CA ALA A 17 0.77 -5.53 -9.70
C ALA A 17 0.43 -4.56 -8.55
N TYR A 18 1.38 -4.35 -7.66
CA TYR A 18 1.38 -3.31 -6.63
C TYR A 18 2.10 -2.08 -7.17
N VAL A 19 1.42 -0.94 -7.15
CA VAL A 19 2.00 0.33 -7.60
C VAL A 19 2.42 1.15 -6.38
N VAL A 20 3.73 1.37 -6.25
CA VAL A 20 4.34 2.15 -5.16
C VAL A 20 5.24 3.25 -5.73
N GLY A 21 5.34 4.38 -5.04
CA GLY A 21 6.05 5.57 -5.50
C GLY A 21 5.13 6.76 -5.73
N GLU A 22 5.73 7.95 -5.82
CA GLU A 22 5.02 9.17 -6.21
C GLU A 22 4.88 9.25 -7.74
N THR A 23 3.90 10.01 -8.22
CA THR A 23 3.73 10.36 -9.64
C THR A 23 5.08 10.74 -10.26
N GLY A 24 5.54 9.97 -11.26
CA GLY A 24 6.83 10.15 -11.93
C GLY A 24 7.98 9.27 -11.41
N SER A 25 7.77 8.54 -10.32
CA SER A 25 8.66 7.48 -9.80
C SER A 25 7.86 6.25 -9.36
N GLU A 26 6.70 6.03 -10.00
CA GLU A 26 5.85 4.86 -9.81
C GLU A 26 6.63 3.60 -10.24
N ARG A 27 6.64 2.61 -9.35
CA ARG A 27 7.22 1.29 -9.57
C ARG A 27 6.14 0.25 -9.39
N GLU A 28 6.14 -0.72 -10.29
CA GLU A 28 5.17 -1.81 -10.30
C GLU A 28 5.86 -3.09 -9.85
N PHE A 29 5.25 -3.80 -8.92
CA PHE A 29 5.78 -5.05 -8.36
C PHE A 29 4.73 -6.13 -8.41
N THR A 30 5.07 -7.33 -8.84
CA THR A 30 4.15 -8.49 -8.82
C THR A 30 4.01 -9.08 -7.42
N ASP A 31 5.06 -8.95 -6.63
CA ASP A 31 5.22 -9.55 -5.31
C ASP A 31 5.03 -8.52 -4.20
N PHE A 32 4.24 -8.91 -3.20
CA PHE A 32 3.90 -8.04 -2.09
C PHE A 32 5.14 -7.68 -1.25
N ASP A 33 5.99 -8.66 -0.96
CA ASP A 33 7.21 -8.47 -0.18
C ASP A 33 8.20 -7.54 -0.89
N GLU A 34 8.33 -7.65 -2.21
CA GLU A 34 9.17 -6.75 -3.01
C GLU A 34 8.61 -5.33 -3.00
N ALA A 35 7.30 -5.19 -3.20
CA ALA A 35 6.61 -3.91 -3.13
C ALA A 35 6.78 -3.25 -1.75
N LEU A 36 6.65 -4.03 -0.69
CA LEU A 36 6.80 -3.56 0.69
C LEU A 36 8.24 -3.12 0.97
N ARG A 37 9.24 -3.89 0.55
CA ARG A 37 10.66 -3.51 0.69
C ARG A 37 10.96 -2.22 -0.07
N ALA A 38 10.47 -2.10 -1.30
CA ALA A 38 10.62 -0.89 -2.08
C ALA A 38 9.94 0.32 -1.41
N LEU A 39 8.73 0.12 -0.89
CA LEU A 39 7.99 1.13 -0.16
C LEU A 39 8.72 1.57 1.12
N GLN A 40 9.30 0.63 1.87
CA GLN A 40 10.10 0.90 3.06
C GLN A 40 11.42 1.62 2.76
N ALA A 41 12.01 1.39 1.59
CA ALA A 41 13.22 2.07 1.13
C ALA A 41 12.96 3.51 0.65
N MET A 42 11.70 3.89 0.41
CA MET A 42 11.34 5.24 -0.01
C MET A 42 11.37 6.21 1.18
N LEU A 43 11.99 7.38 0.96
CA LEU A 43 11.92 8.50 1.91
C LEU A 43 10.47 8.92 2.19
N VAL A 44 9.64 8.83 1.15
CA VAL A 44 8.22 9.15 1.17
C VAL A 44 7.44 7.93 0.69
N PRO A 45 7.06 7.01 1.59
CA PRO A 45 6.37 5.79 1.22
C PRO A 45 5.02 6.15 0.63
N THR A 46 4.81 5.80 -0.63
CA THR A 46 3.61 6.19 -1.37
C THR A 46 3.09 4.98 -2.13
N TRP A 47 1.78 4.74 -2.12
CA TRP A 47 1.18 3.62 -2.85
C TRP A 47 -0.19 3.99 -3.40
N ARG A 48 -0.66 3.25 -4.40
CA ARG A 48 -2.03 3.38 -4.88
C ARG A 48 -2.97 2.47 -4.12
N ARG A 49 -4.15 2.98 -3.80
CA ARG A 49 -5.23 2.23 -3.16
C ARG A 49 -6.59 2.58 -3.77
N PRO A 50 -7.59 1.68 -3.73
CA PRO A 50 -8.97 2.02 -4.01
C PRO A 50 -9.58 2.83 -2.86
N THR A 51 -10.17 3.96 -3.17
CA THR A 51 -11.00 4.74 -2.24
C THR A 51 -12.35 4.04 -2.02
N GLU A 52 -13.11 4.43 -1.00
CA GLU A 52 -14.47 3.94 -0.75
C GLU A 52 -15.40 4.08 -1.98
N LYS A 53 -15.11 5.06 -2.85
CA LYS A 53 -15.81 5.28 -4.13
C LYS A 53 -15.30 4.43 -5.30
N GLY A 54 -14.44 3.44 -5.05
CA GLY A 54 -13.82 2.58 -6.07
C GLY A 54 -12.77 3.25 -6.95
N ARG A 55 -12.41 4.52 -6.66
CA ARG A 55 -11.38 5.24 -7.43
C ARG A 55 -10.00 4.91 -6.90
N TRP A 56 -9.08 4.53 -7.78
CA TRP A 56 -7.69 4.31 -7.41
C TRP A 56 -6.97 5.64 -7.26
N THR A 57 -6.52 5.94 -6.05
CA THR A 57 -5.78 7.17 -5.75
C THR A 57 -4.46 6.84 -5.08
N GLN A 58 -3.48 7.69 -5.30
CA GLN A 58 -2.21 7.64 -4.61
C GLN A 58 -2.38 8.18 -3.18
N VAL A 59 -1.78 7.50 -2.22
CA VAL A 59 -1.73 7.96 -0.83
C VAL A 59 -0.31 7.83 -0.31
N ARG A 60 0.07 8.77 0.56
CA ARG A 60 1.35 8.76 1.27
C ARG A 60 1.16 8.10 2.63
N GLY A 61 2.04 7.17 2.96
CA GLY A 61 2.19 6.64 4.31
C GLY A 61 2.73 7.73 5.21
N ILE A 62 2.01 7.99 6.30
CA ILE A 62 2.45 8.92 7.34
C ILE A 62 3.02 8.19 8.55
N ASP A 63 2.74 6.89 8.68
CA ASP A 63 3.11 6.11 9.84
C ASP A 63 3.40 4.65 9.45
N TRP A 64 4.36 4.01 10.13
CA TRP A 64 4.64 2.59 9.99
C TRP A 64 4.19 1.87 11.26
N ARG A 65 3.06 1.16 11.15
CA ARG A 65 2.59 0.27 12.22
C ARG A 65 2.97 -1.15 11.87
N ARG A 66 3.72 -1.81 12.76
CA ARG A 66 3.85 -3.28 12.72
C ARG A 66 2.52 -3.85 13.16
N VAL A 67 1.93 -4.66 12.31
CA VAL A 67 0.69 -5.38 12.58
C VAL A 67 1.05 -6.86 12.51
N ASP A 68 0.69 -7.62 13.54
CA ASP A 68 0.88 -9.07 13.50
C ASP A 68 -0.01 -9.68 12.41
N ARG A 69 0.47 -10.77 11.80
CA ARG A 69 -0.22 -11.43 10.68
C ARG A 69 -1.64 -11.86 11.07
N GLU A 70 -1.86 -12.15 12.35
CA GLU A 70 -3.14 -12.54 12.93
C GLU A 70 -4.14 -11.36 12.93
N GLU A 71 -3.69 -10.16 13.28
CA GLU A 71 -4.51 -8.93 13.22
C GLU A 71 -4.85 -8.51 11.79
N LEU A 72 -4.04 -8.88 10.78
CA LEU A 72 -4.32 -8.61 9.36
C LEU A 72 -5.53 -9.39 8.83
N CYS A 73 -5.92 -10.50 9.47
CA CYS A 73 -7.09 -11.30 9.08
C CYS A 73 -8.40 -10.73 9.64
N GLU A 74 -8.36 -9.99 10.75
CA GLU A 74 -9.54 -9.45 11.45
C GLU A 74 -10.04 -8.09 10.92
N VAL A 75 -9.33 -7.45 9.98
CA VAL A 75 -9.74 -6.14 9.44
C VAL A 75 -10.80 -6.23 8.34
N ASN A 76 -11.41 -7.40 8.12
CA ASN A 76 -12.59 -7.59 7.26
C ASN A 76 -13.55 -8.65 7.83
N ALA A 77 -14.18 -8.33 8.96
CA ALA A 77 -15.44 -8.94 9.38
C ALA A 77 -16.50 -7.86 9.58
#